data_AF-A0A5A9PAU3-F1
#
_entry.id   AF-A0A5A9PAU3-F1
#
_cell.length_a   1.000
_cell.length_b   1.000
_cell.length_c   1.000
_cell.angle_alpha   90.00
_cell.angle_beta   90.00
_cell.angle_gamma   90.00
#
_symmetry.space_group_name_H-M   'P 1'
#
loop_
_entity.id
_entity.type
_entity.pdbx_description
1 polymer ?
#
loop_
_entity_poly.entity_id
_entity_poly.type
_entity_poly.pdbx_seq_one_letter_code
_entity_poly.pdbx_strand_id
1 'polypeptide(L)'
;MAAYICTRFCINKFKDSVRFIPRRYRVKSKWAQTRPKFPSTTIALQNFDATYSIQLGNLWPSVRVAMLSEQKYGALINNFSSTASVITSELQAEGCIDFIGSHQHSKDSMPLHKDSAEVDVSKLATQEPTISPDIKCLVFPQGDISRFKPSRQDSSGLLGYYLLDAASVLPVLALDLQLGHAVLDLCAAPGGKTLALLQTHTVSFLLANDSSGSRTARLCKTLQSYMPRENLEENKIQISSFDGCKLGQIEEKRFDRVLVDVPCTTDRHSVMVEDNNMFNRSRTKERQRLPLLQIQLLMAGIHAARPGGDIVYSTCSLSQLQNECVVQQAICQAQEMGISVQVQDLGWLTRCFSNTFYFAPQLSVGELVLPHLCANFGPIYMCKLRRSN
;
A
#
# COMPACT_ATOMS: atom_id res chain seq x y z
N MET A 1 84.54 -31.47 -28.89
CA MET A 1 85.87 -30.83 -28.99
C MET A 1 85.80 -29.85 -30.16
N ALA A 2 86.33 -28.62 -29.99
CA ALA A 2 86.24 -27.42 -30.86
C ALA A 2 84.84 -26.74 -30.85
N ALA A 3 84.54 -25.69 -30.08
CA ALA A 3 85.17 -24.38 -29.82
C ALA A 3 85.08 -23.41 -31.01
N TYR A 4 84.10 -22.49 -30.95
CA TYR A 4 84.12 -21.20 -31.65
C TYR A 4 83.83 -20.09 -30.65
N ILE A 5 84.90 -19.38 -30.29
CA ILE A 5 84.92 -18.02 -29.73
C ILE A 5 85.50 -17.20 -30.91
N CYS A 6 84.95 -16.07 -31.35
CA CYS A 6 85.23 -14.76 -30.76
C CYS A 6 84.48 -13.64 -31.54
N THR A 7 83.73 -12.79 -30.82
CA THR A 7 83.79 -11.30 -30.80
C THR A 7 83.60 -10.47 -32.08
N ARG A 8 83.09 -9.23 -32.09
CA ARG A 8 82.31 -8.29 -31.23
C ARG A 8 82.37 -6.95 -32.05
N PHE A 9 81.42 -6.03 -31.83
CA PHE A 9 81.47 -4.58 -32.20
C PHE A 9 81.26 -4.24 -33.71
N CYS A 10 80.47 -3.26 -34.18
CA CYS A 10 79.89 -1.99 -33.67
C CYS A 10 78.55 -1.71 -34.42
N ILE A 11 77.45 -1.36 -33.76
CA ILE A 11 76.90 0.01 -33.58
C ILE A 11 76.76 0.85 -34.89
N ASN A 12 75.53 1.00 -35.43
CA ASN A 12 74.79 2.28 -35.41
C ASN A 12 73.45 2.27 -36.18
N LYS A 13 72.45 2.89 -35.54
CA LYS A 13 71.36 3.71 -36.10
C LYS A 13 70.40 3.10 -37.13
N PHE A 14 69.25 2.65 -36.63
CA PHE A 14 67.92 3.08 -37.12
C PHE A 14 66.88 2.84 -36.00
N LYS A 15 67.06 3.56 -34.88
CA LYS A 15 65.90 3.97 -34.06
C LYS A 15 65.28 5.17 -34.80
N ASP A 16 63.95 5.24 -34.79
CA ASP A 16 63.10 6.30 -35.37
C ASP A 16 62.40 5.92 -36.68
N SER A 17 61.60 4.87 -36.62
CA SER A 17 60.34 4.80 -37.39
C SER A 17 59.17 4.70 -36.43
N VAL A 18 59.06 5.69 -35.53
CA VAL A 18 57.79 5.97 -34.86
C VAL A 18 56.83 6.43 -35.95
N ARG A 19 56.00 5.51 -36.45
CA ARG A 19 54.84 5.88 -37.26
C ARG A 19 54.03 6.87 -36.42
N PHE A 20 54.03 8.14 -36.81
CA PHE A 20 53.10 9.15 -36.33
C PHE A 20 51.70 8.67 -36.72
N ILE A 21 51.04 7.92 -35.83
CA ILE A 21 49.60 7.74 -35.90
C ILE A 21 49.03 9.10 -35.46
N PRO A 22 48.38 9.88 -36.35
CA PRO A 22 47.75 11.11 -35.92
C PRO A 22 46.73 10.75 -34.83
N ARG A 23 46.92 11.30 -33.62
CA ARG A 23 45.91 11.26 -32.56
C ARG A 23 44.65 11.88 -33.15
N ARG A 24 43.70 11.05 -33.58
CA ARG A 24 42.35 11.52 -33.88
C ARG A 24 41.79 12.05 -32.56
N TYR A 25 41.72 13.37 -32.43
CA TYR A 25 40.88 14.02 -31.43
C TYR A 25 39.42 13.72 -31.79
N ARG A 26 38.99 12.48 -31.54
CA ARG A 26 37.58 12.15 -31.55
C ARG A 26 37.05 12.74 -30.26
N VAL A 27 36.58 13.99 -30.33
CA VAL A 27 35.72 14.56 -29.30
C VAL A 27 34.54 13.60 -29.20
N LYS A 28 34.58 12.67 -28.24
CA LYS A 28 33.40 11.90 -27.88
C LYS A 28 32.44 12.97 -27.38
N SER A 29 31.43 13.31 -28.18
CA SER A 29 30.35 14.14 -27.67
C SER A 29 29.88 13.48 -26.38
N LYS A 30 29.87 14.25 -25.30
CA LYS A 30 29.44 13.74 -24.00
C LYS A 30 27.92 13.64 -24.04
N TRP A 31 27.38 12.73 -24.84
CA TRP A 31 25.95 12.59 -25.13
C TRP A 31 25.13 12.46 -23.83
N ALA A 32 25.73 11.87 -22.79
CA ALA A 32 25.15 11.76 -21.46
C ALA A 32 24.96 13.11 -20.75
N GLN A 33 25.77 14.11 -21.06
CA GLN A 33 25.67 15.48 -20.51
C GLN A 33 24.70 16.36 -21.32
N THR A 34 24.51 16.08 -22.62
CA THR A 34 23.67 16.89 -23.51
C THR A 34 22.25 16.34 -23.70
N ARG A 35 21.95 15.13 -23.21
CA ARG A 35 20.59 14.57 -23.27
C ARG A 35 19.64 15.33 -22.33
N PRO A 36 18.42 15.66 -22.78
CA PRO A 36 17.40 16.17 -21.89
C PRO A 36 17.16 15.16 -20.77
N LYS A 37 17.30 15.63 -19.53
CA LYS A 37 16.97 14.86 -18.33
C LYS A 37 15.48 15.01 -18.09
N PHE A 38 14.72 13.97 -18.37
CA PHE A 38 13.31 13.94 -18.02
C PHE A 38 13.17 13.70 -16.51
N PRO A 39 12.34 14.49 -15.81
CA PRO A 39 11.99 14.24 -14.41
C PRO A 39 11.41 12.84 -14.21
N SER A 40 11.64 12.25 -13.03
CA SER A 40 11.10 10.95 -12.66
C SER A 40 9.58 10.95 -12.67
N THR A 41 8.96 12.06 -12.25
CA THR A 41 7.51 12.29 -12.34
C THR A 41 6.97 12.19 -13.77
N THR A 42 7.67 12.76 -14.75
CA THR A 42 7.32 12.63 -16.18
C THR A 42 7.49 11.20 -16.68
N ILE A 43 8.55 10.51 -16.25
CA ILE A 43 8.78 9.10 -16.61
C ILE A 43 7.68 8.20 -16.02
N ALA A 44 7.24 8.47 -14.79
CA ALA A 44 6.12 7.79 -14.16
C ALA A 44 4.84 7.97 -14.97
N LEU A 45 4.49 9.22 -15.28
CA LEU A 45 3.28 9.52 -16.04
C LEU A 45 3.30 8.88 -17.44
N GLN A 46 4.44 8.89 -18.14
CA GLN A 46 4.59 8.20 -19.42
C GLN A 46 4.41 6.68 -19.31
N ASN A 47 4.94 6.07 -18.24
CA ASN A 47 4.76 4.64 -18.01
C ASN A 47 3.29 4.29 -17.70
N PHE A 48 2.62 5.13 -16.91
CA PHE A 48 1.21 4.98 -16.60
C PHE A 48 0.33 5.20 -17.82
N ASP A 49 0.61 6.20 -18.64
CA ASP A 49 -0.10 6.42 -19.91
C ASP A 49 0.02 5.21 -20.84
N ALA A 50 1.19 4.57 -20.91
CA ALA A 50 1.38 3.37 -21.73
C ALA A 50 0.67 2.12 -21.17
N THR A 51 0.58 1.99 -19.84
CA THR A 51 0.09 0.77 -19.18
C THR A 51 -1.40 0.86 -18.86
N TYR A 52 -1.81 1.95 -18.19
CA TYR A 52 -3.16 2.10 -17.65
C TYR A 52 -4.17 2.55 -18.70
N SER A 53 -3.74 3.14 -19.82
CA SER A 53 -4.65 3.36 -20.97
C SER A 53 -5.18 2.04 -21.54
N ILE A 54 -4.35 0.99 -21.56
CA ILE A 54 -4.74 -0.35 -22.00
C ILE A 54 -5.59 -1.03 -20.93
N GLN A 55 -5.18 -0.95 -19.67
CA GLN A 55 -5.86 -1.62 -18.55
C GLN A 55 -7.26 -1.05 -18.25
N LEU A 56 -7.38 0.29 -18.22
CA LEU A 56 -8.60 0.97 -17.80
C LEU A 56 -9.43 1.50 -18.99
N GLY A 57 -8.89 1.45 -20.22
CA GLY A 57 -9.56 1.90 -21.42
C GLY A 57 -10.12 3.32 -21.28
N ASN A 58 -11.44 3.45 -21.48
CA ASN A 58 -12.15 4.73 -21.40
C ASN A 58 -12.17 5.36 -20.00
N LEU A 59 -11.87 4.61 -18.94
CA LEU A 59 -11.78 5.14 -17.58
C LEU A 59 -10.45 5.85 -17.32
N TRP A 60 -9.39 5.54 -18.10
CA TRP A 60 -8.05 6.07 -17.86
C TRP A 60 -7.99 7.61 -17.83
N PRO A 61 -8.59 8.36 -18.77
CA PRO A 61 -8.50 9.83 -18.73
C PRO A 61 -9.03 10.44 -17.43
N SER A 62 -10.12 9.89 -16.87
CA SER A 62 -10.71 10.32 -15.59
C SER A 62 -9.77 10.03 -14.42
N VAL A 63 -9.24 8.80 -14.35
CA VAL A 63 -8.29 8.40 -13.31
C VAL A 63 -6.99 9.20 -13.39
N ARG A 64 -6.49 9.43 -14.59
CA ARG A 64 -5.28 10.20 -14.86
C ARG A 64 -5.39 11.63 -14.36
N VAL A 65 -6.47 12.34 -14.70
CA VAL A 65 -6.66 13.73 -14.23
C VAL A 65 -6.81 13.77 -12.71
N ALA A 66 -7.49 12.80 -12.10
CA ALA A 66 -7.62 12.70 -10.65
C ALA A 66 -6.27 12.44 -9.95
N MET A 67 -5.40 11.59 -10.50
CA MET A 67 -4.04 11.36 -9.97
C MET A 67 -3.15 12.60 -10.03
N LEU A 68 -3.33 13.45 -11.04
CA LEU A 68 -2.59 14.70 -11.22
C LEU A 68 -3.22 15.89 -10.48
N SER A 69 -4.38 15.68 -9.86
CA SER A 69 -5.09 16.67 -9.05
C SER A 69 -4.86 16.41 -7.57
N GLU A 70 -5.17 17.40 -6.76
CA GLU A 70 -5.09 17.27 -5.30
C GLU A 70 -5.99 16.15 -4.78
N GLN A 71 -5.43 15.28 -3.95
CA GLN A 71 -6.18 14.17 -3.35
C GLN A 71 -7.13 14.66 -2.25
N LYS A 72 -8.25 13.97 -2.08
CA LYS A 72 -9.09 14.10 -0.88
C LYS A 72 -8.47 13.32 0.27
N TYR A 73 -8.74 13.79 1.49
CA TYR A 73 -8.32 13.15 2.72
C TYR A 73 -9.54 12.75 3.54
N GLY A 74 -9.35 11.79 4.42
CA GLY A 74 -10.25 11.52 5.54
C GLY A 74 -9.57 11.87 6.86
N ALA A 75 -10.39 12.23 7.84
CA ALA A 75 -9.99 12.39 9.23
C ALA A 75 -10.34 11.11 10.00
N LEU A 76 -9.35 10.25 10.22
CA LEU A 76 -9.49 9.09 11.11
C LEU A 76 -9.50 9.60 12.54
N ILE A 77 -10.64 9.51 13.21
CA ILE A 77 -10.80 10.01 14.58
C ILE A 77 -9.93 9.19 15.53
N ASN A 78 -9.26 9.89 16.43
CA ASN A 78 -8.50 9.27 17.49
C ASN A 78 -9.39 9.06 18.71
N ASN A 79 -9.90 7.84 18.88
CA ASN A 79 -10.74 7.43 20.00
C ASN A 79 -10.01 7.46 21.35
N PHE A 80 -8.68 7.50 21.36
CA PHE A 80 -7.91 7.69 22.59
C PHE A 80 -7.89 9.16 23.07
N SER A 81 -8.23 10.11 22.20
CA SER A 81 -8.29 11.51 22.59
C SER A 81 -9.55 11.82 23.39
N SER A 82 -9.38 12.58 24.47
CA SER A 82 -10.49 13.07 25.29
C SER A 82 -11.49 13.95 24.54
N THR A 83 -11.09 14.52 23.39
CA THR A 83 -11.91 15.41 22.57
C THR A 83 -12.54 14.74 21.36
N ALA A 84 -12.41 13.41 21.21
CA ALA A 84 -12.87 12.66 20.03
C ALA A 84 -14.34 12.93 19.66
N SER A 85 -15.25 12.94 20.64
CA SER A 85 -16.68 13.19 20.42
C SER A 85 -16.97 14.63 19.99
N VAL A 86 -16.28 15.60 20.59
CA VAL A 86 -16.39 17.03 20.25
C VAL A 86 -15.90 17.27 18.84
N ILE A 87 -14.71 16.77 18.50
CA ILE A 87 -14.12 16.87 17.17
C ILE A 87 -15.02 16.23 16.12
N THR A 88 -15.57 15.06 16.41
CA THR A 88 -16.50 14.38 15.50
C THR A 88 -17.71 15.28 15.22
N SER A 89 -18.28 15.90 16.27
CA SER A 89 -19.44 16.80 16.15
C SER A 89 -19.09 18.08 15.39
N GLU A 90 -17.92 18.66 15.62
CA GLU A 90 -17.42 19.85 14.90
C GLU A 90 -17.24 19.58 13.42
N LEU A 91 -16.59 18.45 13.06
CA LEU A 91 -16.39 18.07 11.66
C LEU A 91 -17.71 17.75 10.96
N GLN A 92 -18.67 17.12 11.67
CA GLN A 92 -20.02 16.92 11.16
C GLN A 92 -20.77 18.24 10.94
N ALA A 93 -20.60 19.23 11.83
CA ALA A 93 -21.14 20.58 11.64
C ALA A 93 -20.50 21.32 10.45
N GLU A 94 -19.23 21.02 10.12
CA GLU A 94 -18.57 21.46 8.89
C GLU A 94 -19.04 20.69 7.64
N GLY A 95 -19.99 19.75 7.78
CA GLY A 95 -20.59 18.98 6.68
C GLY A 95 -19.92 17.65 6.37
N CYS A 96 -18.94 17.21 7.19
CA CYS A 96 -18.31 15.91 7.01
C CYS A 96 -19.25 14.76 7.37
N ILE A 97 -19.07 13.63 6.68
CA ILE A 97 -19.84 12.41 6.88
C ILE A 97 -18.87 11.32 7.37
N ASP A 98 -19.24 10.60 8.43
CA ASP A 98 -18.56 9.36 8.80
C ASP A 98 -18.99 8.26 7.83
N PHE A 99 -18.12 7.92 6.88
CA PHE A 99 -18.48 6.95 5.84
C PHE A 99 -18.60 5.52 6.37
N ILE A 100 -18.05 5.24 7.56
CA ILE A 100 -18.11 3.92 8.19
C ILE A 100 -19.42 3.78 8.96
N GLY A 101 -19.73 4.73 9.85
CA GLY A 101 -20.97 4.75 10.63
C GLY A 101 -22.24 4.94 9.80
N SER A 102 -22.19 5.68 8.69
CA SER A 102 -23.36 5.92 7.83
C SER A 102 -23.96 4.63 7.25
N HIS A 103 -23.17 3.56 7.10
CA HIS A 103 -23.68 2.28 6.64
C HIS A 103 -24.44 1.52 7.74
N GLN A 104 -24.06 1.66 9.01
CA GLN A 104 -24.76 0.98 10.11
C GLN A 104 -26.23 1.44 10.20
N HIS A 105 -26.49 2.72 9.90
CA HIS A 105 -27.86 3.28 9.84
C HIS A 105 -28.66 2.93 8.57
N SER A 106 -27.99 2.64 7.44
CA SER A 106 -28.69 2.27 6.20
C SER A 106 -29.26 0.85 6.22
N LYS A 107 -28.77 -0.01 7.12
CA LYS A 107 -29.38 -1.34 7.37
C LYS A 107 -30.75 -1.27 8.06
N ASP A 108 -31.03 -0.21 8.82
CA ASP A 108 -32.31 -0.02 9.52
C ASP A 108 -33.38 0.69 8.67
N SER A 109 -33.03 1.16 7.47
CA SER A 109 -33.88 2.03 6.64
C SER A 109 -34.06 1.54 5.20
N MET A 110 -34.16 0.22 4.98
CA MET A 110 -34.71 -0.31 3.74
C MET A 110 -36.24 -0.49 3.85
N PRO A 111 -37.05 0.13 2.97
CA PRO A 111 -38.47 -0.19 2.88
C PRO A 111 -38.64 -1.59 2.27
N LEU A 112 -39.41 -2.44 2.94
CA LEU A 112 -39.94 -3.69 2.39
C LEU A 112 -40.82 -3.36 1.17
N HIS A 113 -40.23 -3.37 -0.03
CA HIS A 113 -41.01 -3.58 -1.24
C HIS A 113 -41.34 -5.07 -1.36
N LYS A 114 -42.51 -5.43 -0.84
CA LYS A 114 -43.23 -6.64 -1.24
C LYS A 114 -43.73 -6.42 -2.66
N ASP A 115 -43.03 -6.97 -3.65
CA ASP A 115 -43.67 -7.38 -4.88
C ASP A 115 -43.28 -8.82 -5.20
N SER A 116 -44.33 -9.59 -5.44
CA SER A 116 -44.42 -11.04 -5.53
C SER A 116 -43.82 -11.60 -6.81
N ALA A 117 -42.87 -12.52 -6.68
CA ALA A 117 -42.73 -13.70 -7.53
C ALA A 117 -41.85 -14.73 -6.81
N GLU A 118 -42.42 -15.91 -6.53
CA GLU A 118 -41.76 -17.02 -5.87
C GLU A 118 -40.58 -17.54 -6.72
N VAL A 119 -39.35 -17.36 -6.21
CA VAL A 119 -38.22 -18.22 -6.52
C VAL A 119 -37.59 -18.62 -5.20
N ASP A 120 -37.60 -19.92 -4.95
CA ASP A 120 -37.09 -20.59 -3.76
C ASP A 120 -35.55 -20.42 -3.69
N VAL A 121 -35.07 -19.34 -3.06
CA VAL A 121 -33.65 -19.10 -2.76
C VAL A 121 -33.39 -19.40 -1.28
N SER A 122 -33.64 -20.63 -0.88
CA SER A 122 -33.14 -21.16 0.40
C SER A 122 -31.82 -21.89 0.16
N LYS A 123 -30.68 -21.17 0.18
CA LYS A 123 -29.34 -21.64 0.60
C LYS A 123 -28.26 -20.57 0.33
N LEU A 124 -27.47 -20.30 1.37
CA LEU A 124 -26.37 -19.33 1.51
C LEU A 124 -26.77 -17.86 1.73
N ALA A 125 -27.36 -17.58 2.90
CA ALA A 125 -27.20 -16.26 3.52
C ALA A 125 -25.76 -16.14 4.04
N THR A 126 -24.86 -15.60 3.24
CA THR A 126 -23.54 -15.14 3.70
C THR A 126 -23.80 -14.03 4.72
N GLN A 127 -23.59 -14.29 6.02
CA GLN A 127 -23.65 -13.25 7.03
C GLN A 127 -22.61 -12.19 6.66
N GLU A 128 -23.08 -10.98 6.33
CA GLU A 128 -22.19 -9.85 6.08
C GLU A 128 -21.39 -9.56 7.36
N PRO A 129 -20.06 -9.37 7.27
CA PRO A 129 -19.23 -9.18 8.45
C PRO A 129 -19.65 -7.95 9.24
N THR A 130 -19.67 -8.07 10.56
CA THR A 130 -19.96 -6.98 11.49
C THR A 130 -18.75 -6.05 11.51
N ILE A 131 -18.82 -4.96 10.76
CA ILE A 131 -17.77 -3.93 10.74
C ILE A 131 -17.59 -3.41 12.18
N SER A 132 -16.35 -3.42 12.68
CA SER A 132 -16.01 -2.98 14.03
C SER A 132 -16.64 -1.60 14.31
N PRO A 133 -17.46 -1.46 15.38
CA PRO A 133 -18.27 -0.26 15.60
C PRO A 133 -17.46 0.97 16.01
N ASP A 134 -16.19 0.80 16.38
CA ASP A 134 -15.43 1.86 17.05
C ASP A 134 -14.63 2.74 16.09
N ILE A 135 -14.28 2.24 14.90
CA ILE A 135 -13.48 3.02 13.94
C ILE A 135 -14.34 4.05 13.22
N LYS A 136 -13.96 5.33 13.32
CA LYS A 136 -14.65 6.46 12.67
C LYS A 136 -13.70 7.19 11.73
N CYS A 137 -14.14 7.43 10.51
CA CYS A 137 -13.36 8.18 9.54
C CYS A 137 -14.26 9.13 8.77
N LEU A 138 -14.06 10.44 9.00
CA LEU A 138 -14.90 11.47 8.43
C LEU A 138 -14.31 11.98 7.12
N VAL A 139 -15.17 12.20 6.14
CA VAL A 139 -14.82 12.74 4.83
C VAL A 139 -15.78 13.84 4.44
N PHE A 140 -15.30 14.85 3.71
CA PHE A 140 -16.19 15.78 3.02
C PHE A 140 -16.98 15.04 1.93
N PRO A 141 -18.27 15.38 1.68
CA PRO A 141 -19.12 14.74 0.69
C PRO A 141 -18.52 14.76 -0.73
N GLN A 142 -19.01 13.91 -1.63
CA GLN A 142 -18.52 13.90 -3.01
C GLN A 142 -18.69 15.27 -3.68
N GLY A 143 -17.68 15.69 -4.45
CA GLY A 143 -17.63 17.01 -5.09
C GLY A 143 -17.15 18.15 -4.20
N ASP A 144 -17.16 17.98 -2.87
CA ASP A 144 -16.58 18.94 -1.94
C ASP A 144 -15.05 18.74 -1.86
N ILE A 145 -14.32 19.82 -2.11
CA ILE A 145 -12.85 19.89 -2.15
C ILE A 145 -12.25 20.57 -0.90
N SER A 146 -13.08 20.79 0.13
CA SER A 146 -12.65 21.35 1.40
C SER A 146 -11.54 20.52 2.03
N ARG A 147 -10.62 21.21 2.71
CA ARG A 147 -9.47 20.61 3.38
C ARG A 147 -9.69 20.60 4.88
N PHE A 148 -9.35 19.48 5.51
CA PHE A 148 -9.24 19.43 6.96
C PHE A 148 -8.12 20.35 7.44
N LYS A 149 -8.35 20.99 8.58
CA LYS A 149 -7.30 21.71 9.30
C LYS A 149 -6.30 20.68 9.86
N PRO A 150 -5.06 21.08 10.19
CA PRO A 150 -4.18 20.20 10.96
C PRO A 150 -4.81 19.87 12.32
N SER A 151 -4.74 18.59 12.72
CA SER A 151 -5.24 18.17 14.02
C SER A 151 -4.51 18.87 15.15
N ARG A 152 -5.24 19.20 16.21
CA ARG A 152 -4.72 19.81 17.43
C ARG A 152 -4.55 18.77 18.52
N GLN A 153 -3.63 19.03 19.43
CA GLN A 153 -3.45 18.22 20.63
C GLN A 153 -4.53 18.58 21.66
N ASP A 154 -5.04 17.57 22.35
CA ASP A 154 -5.93 17.75 23.49
C ASP A 154 -5.14 18.07 24.78
N SER A 155 -5.84 18.15 25.91
CA SER A 155 -5.22 18.40 27.22
C SER A 155 -4.21 17.34 27.66
N SER A 156 -4.26 16.13 27.08
CA SER A 156 -3.31 15.04 27.34
C SER A 156 -2.15 15.01 26.34
N GLY A 157 -2.13 15.93 25.36
CA GLY A 157 -1.10 16.00 24.33
C GLY A 157 -1.34 15.09 23.13
N LEU A 158 -2.48 14.41 23.06
CA LEU A 158 -2.83 13.50 21.97
C LEU A 158 -3.53 14.26 20.84
N LEU A 159 -3.19 13.95 19.60
CA LEU A 159 -3.84 14.51 18.42
C LEU A 159 -5.25 13.93 18.24
N GLY A 160 -6.24 14.78 17.96
CA GLY A 160 -7.64 14.37 17.85
C GLY A 160 -8.02 13.56 16.60
N TYR A 161 -7.31 13.70 15.48
CA TYR A 161 -7.52 12.86 14.28
C TYR A 161 -6.29 12.77 13.39
N TYR A 162 -6.15 11.65 12.67
CA TYR A 162 -5.08 11.41 11.71
C TYR A 162 -5.58 11.65 10.29
N LEU A 163 -4.87 12.50 9.53
CA LEU A 163 -5.17 12.74 8.12
C LEU A 163 -4.49 11.71 7.23
N LEU A 164 -5.29 11.00 6.46
CA LEU A 164 -4.84 10.00 5.49
C LEU A 164 -5.75 9.97 4.26
N ASP A 165 -5.33 9.24 3.24
CA ASP A 165 -6.26 8.84 2.18
C ASP A 165 -7.31 7.90 2.78
N ALA A 166 -8.58 8.31 2.78
CA ALA A 166 -9.66 7.55 3.42
C ALA A 166 -9.79 6.12 2.88
N ALA A 167 -9.42 5.89 1.62
CA ALA A 167 -9.41 4.54 1.04
C ALA A 167 -8.40 3.59 1.73
N SER A 168 -7.38 4.13 2.41
CA SER A 168 -6.41 3.34 3.18
C SER A 168 -7.02 2.69 4.43
N VAL A 169 -8.21 3.08 4.84
CA VAL A 169 -8.95 2.44 5.94
C VAL A 169 -9.65 1.16 5.46
N LEU A 170 -9.99 1.04 4.17
CA LEU A 170 -10.73 -0.10 3.64
C LEU A 170 -10.01 -1.46 3.82
N PRO A 171 -8.69 -1.60 3.60
CA PRO A 171 -7.97 -2.84 3.90
C PRO A 171 -8.06 -3.25 5.38
N VAL A 172 -8.13 -2.28 6.29
CA VAL A 172 -8.29 -2.52 7.73
C VAL A 172 -9.71 -3.02 8.04
N LEU A 173 -10.73 -2.43 7.42
CA LEU A 173 -12.12 -2.91 7.55
C LEU A 173 -12.30 -4.31 6.95
N ALA A 174 -11.68 -4.58 5.79
CA ALA A 174 -11.72 -5.89 5.14
C ALA A 174 -11.10 -7.00 6.01
N LEU A 175 -10.12 -6.65 6.85
CA LEU A 175 -9.45 -7.57 7.75
C LEU A 175 -10.41 -8.14 8.81
N ASP A 176 -11.55 -7.49 9.07
CA ASP A 176 -12.61 -7.99 9.96
C ASP A 176 -12.05 -8.41 11.33
N LEU A 177 -11.53 -7.41 12.04
CA LEU A 177 -10.97 -7.58 13.37
C LEU A 177 -12.06 -7.85 14.41
N GLN A 178 -11.79 -8.80 15.30
CA GLN A 178 -12.67 -9.21 16.39
C GLN A 178 -11.88 -9.18 17.69
N LEU A 179 -12.60 -9.02 18.80
CA LEU A 179 -11.98 -8.94 20.13
C LEU A 179 -11.11 -10.16 20.40
N GLY A 180 -9.86 -9.92 20.79
CA GLY A 180 -8.91 -10.97 21.13
C GLY A 180 -7.94 -11.35 20.02
N HIS A 181 -8.10 -10.80 18.80
CA HIS A 181 -7.21 -11.14 17.69
C HIS A 181 -5.76 -10.67 17.87
N ALA A 182 -4.83 -11.58 17.61
CA ALA A 182 -3.42 -11.26 17.37
C ALA A 182 -3.22 -10.85 15.91
N VAL A 183 -2.60 -9.68 15.71
CA VAL A 183 -2.51 -9.01 14.41
C VAL A 183 -1.05 -8.77 14.03
N LEU A 184 -0.71 -8.99 12.77
CA LEU A 184 0.55 -8.61 12.16
C LEU A 184 0.32 -7.54 11.11
N ASP A 185 1.00 -6.41 11.21
CA ASP A 185 1.16 -5.43 10.15
C ASP A 185 2.59 -5.57 9.60
N LEU A 186 2.74 -6.22 8.45
CA LEU A 186 4.03 -6.68 7.95
C LEU A 186 4.92 -5.55 7.41
N CYS A 187 4.30 -4.46 6.94
CA CYS A 187 4.92 -3.32 6.28
C CYS A 187 4.30 -2.02 6.81
N ALA A 188 4.39 -1.85 8.13
CA ALA A 188 3.56 -0.95 8.92
C ALA A 188 3.85 0.54 8.73
N ALA A 189 5.11 0.91 8.48
CA ALA A 189 5.49 2.31 8.52
C ALA A 189 5.05 3.07 7.26
N PRO A 190 4.60 4.34 7.35
CA PRO A 190 4.76 5.26 8.48
C PRO A 190 3.73 5.12 9.62
N GLY A 191 2.77 4.18 9.55
CA GLY A 191 1.90 3.83 10.67
C GLY A 191 0.43 4.24 10.55
N GLY A 192 -0.03 4.77 9.41
CA GLY A 192 -1.43 5.18 9.25
C GLY A 192 -2.43 4.02 9.34
N LYS A 193 -2.14 2.89 8.68
CA LYS A 193 -2.96 1.67 8.77
C LYS A 193 -2.80 0.99 10.13
N THR A 194 -1.59 0.97 10.68
CA THR A 194 -1.31 0.51 12.04
C THR A 194 -2.15 1.26 13.08
N LEU A 195 -2.21 2.60 12.96
CA LEU A 195 -3.06 3.41 13.82
C LEU A 195 -4.54 3.06 13.63
N ALA A 196 -5.00 2.91 12.39
CA ALA A 196 -6.38 2.48 12.11
C ALA A 196 -6.72 1.10 12.71
N LEU A 197 -5.79 0.12 12.69
CA LEU A 197 -5.96 -1.17 13.37
C LEU A 197 -6.17 -0.96 14.88
N LEU A 198 -5.39 -0.08 15.50
CA LEU A 198 -5.46 0.20 16.94
C LEU A 198 -6.72 0.98 17.34
N GLN A 199 -7.25 1.84 16.47
CA GLN A 199 -8.52 2.55 16.69
C GLN A 199 -9.74 1.63 16.75
N THR A 200 -9.61 0.36 16.34
CA THR A 200 -10.70 -0.61 16.49
C THR A 200 -10.89 -1.10 17.93
N HIS A 201 -9.93 -0.88 18.84
CA HIS A 201 -9.93 -1.39 20.22
C HIS A 201 -10.11 -2.92 20.39
N THR A 202 -10.03 -3.70 19.31
CA THR A 202 -10.26 -5.15 19.33
C THR A 202 -8.96 -5.96 19.41
N VAL A 203 -7.83 -5.33 19.10
CA VAL A 203 -6.52 -5.98 18.96
C VAL A 203 -5.96 -6.37 20.33
N SER A 204 -5.71 -7.66 20.55
CA SER A 204 -5.09 -8.15 21.79
C SER A 204 -3.57 -8.01 21.75
N PHE A 205 -2.98 -8.26 20.59
CA PHE A 205 -1.56 -8.16 20.33
C PHE A 205 -1.33 -7.68 18.89
N LEU A 206 -0.42 -6.72 18.70
CA LEU A 206 -0.03 -6.18 17.40
C LEU A 206 1.48 -6.26 17.24
N LEU A 207 1.94 -6.96 16.20
CA LEU A 207 3.31 -6.82 15.71
C LEU A 207 3.31 -5.89 14.48
N ALA A 208 3.93 -4.72 14.62
CA ALA A 208 4.10 -3.75 13.54
C ALA A 208 5.55 -3.78 13.04
N ASN A 209 5.77 -4.38 11.87
CA ASN A 209 7.10 -4.54 11.27
C ASN A 209 7.27 -3.61 10.06
N ASP A 210 8.45 -3.04 9.88
CA ASP A 210 8.87 -2.46 8.59
C ASP A 210 10.37 -2.65 8.39
N SER A 211 10.80 -3.04 7.19
CA SER A 211 12.23 -3.30 6.89
C SER A 211 13.17 -2.12 7.19
N SER A 212 12.67 -0.88 7.25
CA SER A 212 13.48 0.32 7.40
C SER A 212 13.41 0.91 8.81
N GLY A 213 14.54 0.92 9.51
CA GLY A 213 14.68 1.54 10.84
C GLY A 213 14.28 3.02 10.89
N SER A 214 14.49 3.78 9.81
CA SER A 214 14.09 5.19 9.75
C SER A 214 12.58 5.36 9.57
N ARG A 215 11.91 4.42 8.88
CA ARG A 215 10.45 4.40 8.74
C ARG A 215 9.79 3.92 10.03
N THR A 216 10.31 2.88 10.69
CA THR A 216 9.79 2.44 12.00
C THR A 216 9.92 3.53 13.05
N ALA A 217 11.00 4.33 13.04
CA ALA A 217 11.09 5.51 13.91
C ALA A 217 9.97 6.55 13.65
N ARG A 218 9.50 6.70 12.41
CA ARG A 218 8.33 7.56 12.09
C ARG A 218 7.02 6.93 12.58
N LEU A 219 6.89 5.61 12.50
CA LEU A 219 5.76 4.89 13.08
C LEU A 219 5.72 5.08 14.60
N CYS A 220 6.85 4.93 15.31
CA CYS A 220 6.92 5.18 16.75
C CYS A 220 6.45 6.61 17.09
N LYS A 221 6.93 7.62 16.36
CA LYS A 221 6.51 9.02 16.54
C LYS A 221 5.02 9.22 16.29
N THR A 222 4.49 8.54 15.27
CA THR A 222 3.04 8.57 14.98
C THR A 222 2.29 7.99 16.17
N LEU A 223 2.59 6.78 16.62
CA LEU A 223 1.90 6.16 17.75
C LEU A 223 2.01 7.00 19.04
N GLN A 224 3.18 7.57 19.34
CA GLN A 224 3.37 8.48 20.49
C GLN A 224 2.52 9.76 20.43
N SER A 225 2.12 10.19 19.23
CA SER A 225 1.30 11.41 19.06
C SER A 225 -0.19 11.16 19.16
N TYR A 226 -0.63 9.89 19.02
CA TYR A 226 -2.04 9.51 18.97
C TYR A 226 -2.46 8.55 20.09
N MET A 227 -1.52 7.91 20.78
CA MET A 227 -1.85 6.93 21.83
C MET A 227 -1.32 7.36 23.20
N PRO A 228 -2.07 7.08 24.28
CA PRO A 228 -1.59 7.24 25.65
C PRO A 228 -0.33 6.39 25.86
N ARG A 229 0.56 6.85 26.73
CA ARG A 229 1.84 6.18 26.97
C ARG A 229 1.63 4.81 27.60
N GLU A 230 0.61 4.69 28.45
CA GLU A 230 0.23 3.47 29.14
C GLU A 230 -0.07 2.35 28.12
N ASN A 231 -0.84 2.65 27.07
CA ASN A 231 -1.17 1.71 26.00
C ASN A 231 0.04 1.29 25.14
N LEU A 232 1.08 2.13 25.07
CA LEU A 232 2.32 1.81 24.35
C LEU A 232 3.29 0.98 25.19
N GLU A 233 3.23 1.12 26.53
CA GLU A 233 4.04 0.38 27.49
C GLU A 233 3.43 -0.98 27.85
N GLU A 234 2.11 -1.13 27.68
CA GLU A 234 1.47 -2.44 27.65
C GLU A 234 2.12 -3.29 26.55
N ASN A 235 2.56 -4.52 26.89
CA ASN A 235 3.19 -5.48 25.97
C ASN A 235 2.27 -5.97 24.82
N LYS A 236 1.21 -5.22 24.49
CA LYS A 236 0.27 -5.43 23.41
C LYS A 236 0.83 -4.99 22.05
N ILE A 237 1.73 -4.01 22.00
CA ILE A 237 2.26 -3.50 20.73
C ILE A 237 3.77 -3.73 20.66
N GLN A 238 4.22 -4.48 19.66
CA GLN A 238 5.63 -4.68 19.35
C GLN A 238 5.96 -4.04 18.02
N ILE A 239 6.99 -3.20 18.01
CA ILE A 239 7.49 -2.55 16.79
C ILE A 239 8.84 -3.17 16.45
N SER A 240 9.00 -3.66 15.23
CA SER A 240 10.22 -4.31 14.79
C SER A 240 10.70 -3.82 13.42
N SER A 241 12.00 -3.97 13.17
CA SER A 241 12.64 -3.55 11.93
C SER A 241 13.34 -4.73 11.25
N PHE A 242 12.57 -5.75 10.86
CA PHE A 242 13.07 -6.94 10.19
C PHE A 242 12.65 -6.99 8.71
N ASP A 243 13.40 -7.79 7.94
CA ASP A 243 13.01 -8.15 6.58
C ASP A 243 11.71 -8.97 6.63
N GLY A 244 10.61 -8.35 6.18
CA GLY A 244 9.27 -8.96 6.18
C GLY A 244 9.19 -10.27 5.42
N CYS A 245 10.06 -10.49 4.42
CA CYS A 245 10.08 -11.74 3.65
C CYS A 245 10.49 -12.95 4.50
N LYS A 246 11.20 -12.72 5.61
CA LYS A 246 11.68 -13.78 6.52
C LYS A 246 10.78 -13.93 7.73
N LEU A 247 9.94 -12.94 8.02
CA LEU A 247 9.15 -12.91 9.24
C LEU A 247 8.13 -14.07 9.29
N GLY A 248 7.60 -14.50 8.14
CA GLY A 248 6.69 -15.65 8.07
C GLY A 248 7.29 -16.97 8.54
N GLN A 249 8.61 -17.14 8.47
CA GLN A 249 9.32 -18.33 8.97
C GLN A 249 9.64 -18.22 10.46
N ILE A 250 9.82 -17.00 10.96
CA ILE A 250 10.14 -16.73 12.38
C ILE A 250 8.86 -16.80 13.22
N GLU A 251 7.79 -16.21 12.71
CA GLU A 251 6.50 -16.07 13.39
C GLU A 251 5.42 -16.94 12.74
N GLU A 252 5.77 -18.19 12.45
CA GLU A 252 4.90 -19.12 11.72
C GLU A 252 3.59 -19.40 12.48
N LYS A 253 2.45 -19.32 11.77
CA LYS A 253 1.10 -19.67 12.26
C LYS A 253 0.69 -18.97 13.57
N ARG A 254 1.20 -17.77 13.82
CA ARG A 254 0.98 -17.04 15.09
C ARG A 254 -0.22 -16.10 15.05
N PHE A 255 -0.57 -15.56 13.89
CA PHE A 255 -1.49 -14.41 13.81
C PHE A 255 -2.87 -14.80 13.28
N ASP A 256 -3.90 -14.21 13.88
CA ASP A 256 -5.30 -14.37 13.48
C ASP A 256 -5.63 -13.52 12.25
N ARG A 257 -4.93 -12.40 12.14
CA ARG A 257 -5.09 -11.38 11.10
C ARG A 257 -3.74 -10.86 10.66
N VAL A 258 -3.52 -10.80 9.35
CA VAL A 258 -2.27 -10.29 8.77
C VAL A 258 -2.57 -9.23 7.72
N LEU A 259 -2.07 -8.01 7.93
CA LEU A 259 -2.07 -6.95 6.95
C LEU A 259 -0.74 -6.93 6.19
N VAL A 260 -0.81 -7.03 4.87
CA VAL A 260 0.34 -7.05 3.96
C VAL A 260 0.25 -5.84 3.02
N ASP A 261 0.47 -4.64 3.57
CA ASP A 261 0.49 -3.38 2.82
C ASP A 261 1.87 -3.16 2.18
N VAL A 262 2.09 -3.74 1.00
CA VAL A 262 3.44 -3.88 0.45
C VAL A 262 4.01 -2.60 -0.14
N PRO A 263 5.35 -2.43 -0.14
CA PRO A 263 5.99 -1.41 -0.98
C PRO A 263 5.63 -1.63 -2.45
N CYS A 264 5.22 -0.56 -3.12
CA CYS A 264 4.81 -0.59 -4.52
C CYS A 264 5.33 0.65 -5.25
N THR A 265 4.89 0.86 -6.49
CA THR A 265 5.21 2.06 -7.27
C THR A 265 4.59 3.34 -6.72
N THR A 266 3.68 3.26 -5.74
CA THR A 266 3.04 4.41 -5.07
C THR A 266 2.55 5.45 -6.08
N ASP A 267 1.61 5.08 -6.95
CA ASP A 267 1.42 5.73 -8.26
C ASP A 267 1.17 7.23 -8.16
N ARG A 268 0.26 7.65 -7.29
CA ARG A 268 -0.03 9.07 -7.03
C ARG A 268 1.22 9.82 -6.55
N HIS A 269 1.95 9.26 -5.58
CA HIS A 269 3.19 9.88 -5.10
C HIS A 269 4.24 9.99 -6.22
N SER A 270 4.36 8.96 -7.07
CA SER A 270 5.32 8.91 -8.17
C SER A 270 5.07 9.93 -9.28
N VAL A 271 3.85 10.44 -9.48
CA VAL A 271 3.58 11.53 -10.44
C VAL A 271 3.67 12.92 -9.81
N MET A 272 3.59 13.03 -8.48
CA MET A 272 3.55 14.31 -7.78
C MET A 272 4.90 14.71 -7.14
N VAL A 273 5.74 13.75 -6.78
CA VAL A 273 6.96 13.99 -5.98
C VAL A 273 8.20 13.48 -6.70
N GLU A 274 9.21 14.34 -6.87
CA GLU A 274 10.48 13.97 -7.53
C GLU A 274 11.49 13.34 -6.56
N ASP A 275 11.47 13.73 -5.29
CA ASP A 275 12.40 13.23 -4.29
C ASP A 275 12.18 11.73 -4.01
N ASN A 276 13.27 10.98 -3.97
CA ASN A 276 13.29 9.52 -3.80
C ASN A 276 12.26 8.75 -4.65
N ASN A 277 11.95 9.23 -5.86
CA ASN A 277 10.90 8.66 -6.70
C ASN A 277 11.26 7.27 -7.25
N MET A 278 10.30 6.33 -7.25
CA MET A 278 10.49 4.95 -7.74
C MET A 278 10.80 4.88 -9.25
N PHE A 279 10.42 5.90 -10.02
CA PHE A 279 10.67 6.03 -11.45
C PHE A 279 11.99 6.73 -11.78
N ASN A 280 12.78 7.09 -10.76
CA ASN A 280 14.14 7.55 -10.98
C ASN A 280 14.94 6.47 -11.72
N ARG A 281 15.72 6.88 -12.73
CA ARG A 281 16.50 5.97 -13.58
C ARG A 281 17.43 5.07 -12.78
N SER A 282 17.98 5.56 -11.67
CA SER A 282 18.84 4.77 -10.77
C SER A 282 18.11 3.59 -10.12
N ARG A 283 16.80 3.71 -9.92
CA ARG A 283 15.94 2.70 -9.25
C ARG A 283 15.21 1.78 -10.21
N THR A 284 15.51 1.82 -11.51
CA THR A 284 14.83 0.97 -12.53
C THR A 284 14.83 -0.52 -12.18
N LYS A 285 15.97 -1.05 -11.71
CA LYS A 285 16.08 -2.47 -11.32
C LYS A 285 15.26 -2.80 -10.07
N GLU A 286 15.20 -1.87 -9.13
CA GLU A 286 14.37 -2.01 -7.93
C GLU A 286 12.89 -2.04 -8.30
N ARG A 287 12.44 -1.05 -9.09
CA ARG A 287 11.07 -0.98 -9.61
C ARG A 287 10.65 -2.26 -10.33
N GLN A 288 11.52 -2.82 -11.18
CA GLN A 288 11.23 -4.07 -11.90
C GLN A 288 11.12 -5.31 -11.01
N ARG A 289 11.73 -5.27 -9.81
CA ARG A 289 11.69 -6.38 -8.85
C ARG A 289 10.52 -6.28 -7.86
N LEU A 290 9.75 -5.19 -7.88
CA LEU A 290 8.64 -4.98 -6.96
C LEU A 290 7.64 -6.14 -6.95
N PRO A 291 7.11 -6.64 -8.09
CA PRO A 291 6.18 -7.77 -8.07
C PRO A 291 6.74 -9.00 -7.37
N LEU A 292 8.01 -9.33 -7.60
CA LEU A 292 8.67 -10.47 -6.95
C LEU A 292 8.79 -10.27 -5.43
N LEU A 293 9.19 -9.08 -4.99
CA LEU A 293 9.23 -8.74 -3.56
C LEU A 293 7.85 -8.83 -2.92
N GLN A 294 6.81 -8.35 -3.61
CA GLN A 294 5.44 -8.36 -3.13
C GLN A 294 4.90 -9.79 -2.99
N ILE A 295 5.23 -10.69 -3.91
CA ILE A 295 4.91 -12.12 -3.79
C ILE A 295 5.60 -12.71 -2.55
N GLN A 296 6.88 -12.42 -2.33
CA GLN A 296 7.63 -12.90 -1.16
C GLN A 296 7.02 -12.41 0.16
N LEU A 297 6.63 -11.14 0.22
CA LEU A 297 5.97 -10.55 1.39
C LEU A 297 4.58 -11.16 1.64
N LEU A 298 3.79 -11.36 0.58
CA LEU A 298 2.48 -12.00 0.70
C LEU A 298 2.61 -13.45 1.16
N MET A 299 3.57 -14.20 0.61
CA MET A 299 3.88 -15.55 1.09
C MET A 299 4.30 -15.57 2.56
N ALA A 300 5.13 -14.63 2.99
CA ALA A 300 5.49 -14.50 4.40
C ALA A 300 4.26 -14.21 5.28
N GLY A 301 3.33 -13.36 4.82
CA GLY A 301 2.06 -13.12 5.50
C GLY A 301 1.17 -14.36 5.59
N ILE A 302 1.09 -15.16 4.52
CA ILE A 302 0.38 -16.44 4.49
C ILE A 302 0.98 -17.42 5.51
N HIS A 303 2.31 -17.53 5.58
CA HIS A 303 2.99 -18.38 6.56
C HIS A 303 2.76 -17.93 8.01
N ALA A 304 2.77 -16.62 8.26
CA ALA A 304 2.56 -16.04 9.59
C ALA A 304 1.12 -16.20 10.09
N ALA A 305 0.14 -16.25 9.18
CA ALA A 305 -1.26 -16.46 9.54
C ALA A 305 -1.49 -17.88 10.05
N ARG A 306 -2.25 -18.03 11.14
CA ARG A 306 -2.68 -19.35 11.64
C ARG A 306 -3.67 -20.02 10.67
N PRO A 307 -3.89 -21.34 10.76
CA PRO A 307 -5.02 -21.98 10.08
C PRO A 307 -6.34 -21.32 10.50
N GLY A 308 -7.18 -20.94 9.53
CA GLY A 308 -8.36 -20.12 9.76
C GLY A 308 -8.05 -18.64 10.05
N GLY A 309 -6.85 -18.15 9.77
CA GLY A 309 -6.50 -16.73 9.81
C GLY A 309 -6.83 -16.01 8.50
N ASP A 310 -7.11 -14.71 8.59
CA ASP A 310 -7.33 -13.86 7.41
C ASP A 310 -6.09 -13.02 7.10
N ILE A 311 -5.80 -12.88 5.82
CA ILE A 311 -4.73 -12.04 5.28
C ILE A 311 -5.36 -11.01 4.36
N VAL A 312 -5.03 -9.74 4.53
CA VAL A 312 -5.38 -8.69 3.56
C VAL A 312 -4.10 -8.19 2.91
N TYR A 313 -4.00 -8.40 1.61
CA TYR A 313 -2.97 -7.82 0.77
C TYR A 313 -3.45 -6.46 0.25
N SER A 314 -2.63 -5.42 0.33
CA SER A 314 -2.96 -4.11 -0.24
C SER A 314 -1.78 -3.42 -0.91
N THR A 315 -2.09 -2.59 -1.92
CA THR A 315 -1.13 -1.69 -2.57
C THR A 315 -1.78 -0.32 -2.82
N CYS A 316 -0.96 0.70 -3.06
CA CYS A 316 -1.41 1.97 -3.64
C CYS A 316 -0.95 2.15 -5.09
N SER A 317 -1.10 1.08 -5.89
CA SER A 317 -0.83 1.05 -7.32
C SER A 317 -2.05 0.57 -8.12
N LEU A 318 -2.22 1.11 -9.32
CA LEU A 318 -3.21 0.64 -10.29
C LEU A 318 -2.73 -0.59 -11.06
N SER A 319 -1.45 -0.96 -10.97
CA SER A 319 -0.83 -1.99 -11.82
C SER A 319 -1.30 -3.41 -11.50
N GLN A 320 -1.92 -4.07 -12.49
CA GLN A 320 -2.26 -5.50 -12.41
C GLN A 320 -1.06 -6.40 -12.06
N LEU A 321 0.13 -6.05 -12.55
CA LEU A 321 1.37 -6.79 -12.26
C LEU A 321 1.76 -6.76 -10.78
N GLN A 322 1.32 -5.72 -10.05
CA GLN A 322 1.53 -5.59 -8.61
C GLN A 322 0.28 -5.97 -7.80
N ASN A 323 -0.85 -6.28 -8.45
CA ASN A 323 -2.12 -6.50 -7.77
C ASN A 323 -2.57 -7.95 -7.98
N GLU A 324 -3.45 -8.20 -8.96
CA GLU A 324 -4.02 -9.53 -9.21
C GLU A 324 -2.95 -10.58 -9.51
N CYS A 325 -1.92 -10.24 -10.30
CA CYS A 325 -0.85 -11.17 -10.64
C CYS A 325 -0.04 -11.61 -9.42
N VAL A 326 0.19 -10.71 -8.44
CA VAL A 326 0.89 -11.04 -7.20
C VAL A 326 0.07 -12.01 -6.36
N VAL A 327 -1.23 -11.71 -6.19
CA VAL A 327 -2.14 -12.55 -5.40
C VAL A 327 -2.26 -13.94 -6.01
N GLN A 328 -2.50 -14.03 -7.31
CA GLN A 328 -2.63 -15.31 -8.01
C GLN A 328 -1.34 -16.13 -7.91
N GLN A 329 -0.18 -15.52 -8.12
CA GLN A 329 1.11 -16.21 -8.02
C GLN A 329 1.41 -16.70 -6.60
N ALA A 330 1.08 -15.90 -5.57
CA ALA A 330 1.25 -16.30 -4.18
C ALA A 330 0.32 -17.47 -3.81
N ILE A 331 -0.93 -17.48 -4.28
CA ILE A 331 -1.85 -18.60 -4.06
C ILE A 331 -1.32 -19.88 -4.70
N CYS A 332 -0.83 -19.82 -5.94
CA CYS A 332 -0.22 -20.97 -6.61
C CYS A 332 0.99 -21.50 -5.82
N GLN A 333 1.89 -20.62 -5.37
CA GLN A 333 3.05 -21.03 -4.57
C GLN A 333 2.64 -21.64 -3.21
N ALA A 334 1.63 -21.08 -2.55
CA ALA A 334 1.09 -21.64 -1.32
C ALA A 334 0.55 -23.05 -1.53
N GLN A 335 -0.18 -23.29 -2.63
CA GLN A 335 -0.71 -24.60 -2.99
C GLN A 335 0.39 -25.63 -3.28
N GLU A 336 1.44 -25.24 -4.00
CA GLU A 336 2.62 -26.09 -4.24
C GLU A 336 3.32 -26.50 -2.93
N MET A 337 3.24 -25.65 -1.90
CA MET A 337 3.76 -25.90 -0.55
C MET A 337 2.76 -26.63 0.37
N GLY A 338 1.59 -27.03 -0.13
CA GLY A 338 0.55 -27.73 0.65
C GLY A 338 -0.31 -26.83 1.54
N ILE A 339 -0.22 -25.51 1.38
CA ILE A 339 -1.03 -24.52 2.09
C ILE A 339 -2.24 -24.14 1.23
N SER A 340 -3.43 -24.40 1.72
CA SER A 340 -4.69 -24.05 1.07
C SER A 340 -5.10 -22.64 1.45
N VAL A 341 -5.16 -21.75 0.47
CA VAL A 341 -5.55 -20.35 0.61
C VAL A 341 -6.74 -20.06 -0.31
N GLN A 342 -7.75 -19.39 0.21
CA GLN A 342 -8.97 -19.06 -0.53
C GLN A 342 -9.19 -17.55 -0.57
N VAL A 343 -9.43 -17.01 -1.76
CA VAL A 343 -9.86 -15.61 -1.91
C VAL A 343 -11.25 -15.46 -1.30
N GLN A 344 -11.42 -14.44 -0.47
CA GLN A 344 -12.70 -14.09 0.13
C GLN A 344 -13.36 -12.96 -0.68
N ASP A 345 -14.66 -13.07 -0.89
CA ASP A 345 -15.42 -12.04 -1.60
C ASP A 345 -15.48 -10.74 -0.80
N LEU A 346 -15.06 -9.65 -1.43
CA LEU A 346 -15.13 -8.29 -0.89
C LEU A 346 -16.22 -7.44 -1.59
N GLY A 347 -17.09 -8.05 -2.40
CA GLY A 347 -18.18 -7.33 -3.06
C GLY A 347 -19.14 -6.64 -2.09
N TRP A 348 -19.25 -7.12 -0.85
CA TRP A 348 -19.97 -6.40 0.22
C TRP A 348 -19.34 -5.02 0.50
N LEU A 349 -18.02 -4.92 0.54
CA LEU A 349 -17.30 -3.67 0.81
C LEU A 349 -17.58 -2.66 -0.30
N THR A 350 -17.50 -3.09 -1.56
CA THR A 350 -17.83 -2.26 -2.73
C THR A 350 -19.29 -1.79 -2.69
N ARG A 351 -20.24 -2.66 -2.35
CA ARG A 351 -21.65 -2.27 -2.18
C ARG A 351 -21.82 -1.21 -1.09
N CYS A 352 -21.19 -1.41 0.08
CA CYS A 352 -21.34 -0.54 1.24
C CYS A 352 -20.73 0.86 1.03
N PHE A 353 -19.58 0.93 0.35
CA PHE A 353 -18.78 2.15 0.27
C PHE A 353 -18.73 2.81 -1.10
N SER A 354 -19.52 2.33 -2.08
CA SER A 354 -19.68 2.93 -3.41
C SER A 354 -20.19 4.38 -3.38
N ASN A 355 -20.93 4.77 -2.33
CA ASN A 355 -21.35 6.15 -2.12
C ASN A 355 -20.22 7.09 -1.70
N THR A 356 -19.04 6.56 -1.34
CA THR A 356 -17.87 7.36 -0.92
C THR A 356 -16.70 7.21 -1.87
N PHE A 357 -16.47 6.00 -2.41
CA PHE A 357 -15.34 5.68 -3.26
C PHE A 357 -15.79 5.15 -4.62
N TYR A 358 -14.98 5.41 -5.65
CA TYR A 358 -15.16 4.83 -6.97
C TYR A 358 -14.34 3.54 -7.06
N PHE A 359 -14.98 2.42 -7.34
CA PHE A 359 -14.31 1.12 -7.50
C PHE A 359 -14.11 0.78 -8.97
N ALA A 360 -13.03 0.09 -9.30
CA ALA A 360 -12.79 -0.45 -10.63
C ALA A 360 -13.80 -1.56 -10.95
N PRO A 361 -14.39 -1.58 -12.14
CA PRO A 361 -15.26 -2.67 -12.55
C PRO A 361 -14.44 -3.93 -12.87
N GLN A 362 -14.98 -5.10 -12.54
CA GLN A 362 -14.59 -6.41 -13.11
C GLN A 362 -13.12 -6.80 -12.91
N LEU A 363 -12.65 -6.83 -11.65
CA LEU A 363 -11.36 -7.45 -11.32
C LEU A 363 -11.48 -8.97 -11.22
N SER A 364 -10.37 -9.67 -11.48
CA SER A 364 -10.33 -11.14 -11.35
C SER A 364 -10.32 -11.59 -9.89
N VAL A 365 -9.63 -10.85 -9.03
CA VAL A 365 -9.55 -11.06 -7.57
C VAL A 365 -9.36 -9.70 -6.90
N GLY A 366 -9.91 -9.54 -5.70
CA GLY A 366 -9.80 -8.31 -4.92
C GLY A 366 -10.63 -7.15 -5.47
N GLU A 367 -10.45 -5.99 -4.86
CA GLU A 367 -11.16 -4.74 -5.14
C GLU A 367 -10.13 -3.60 -5.30
N LEU A 368 -10.41 -2.63 -6.18
CA LEU A 368 -9.52 -1.49 -6.45
C LEU A 368 -10.31 -0.19 -6.37
N VAL A 369 -9.93 0.69 -5.45
CA VAL A 369 -10.40 2.08 -5.44
C VAL A 369 -9.64 2.86 -6.50
N LEU A 370 -10.39 3.47 -7.42
CA LEU A 370 -9.88 4.33 -8.48
C LEU A 370 -9.97 5.81 -8.06
N PRO A 371 -8.90 6.59 -8.31
CA PRO A 371 -8.96 8.05 -8.28
C PRO A 371 -10.07 8.60 -9.17
N HIS A 372 -10.91 9.47 -8.61
CA HIS A 372 -11.96 10.17 -9.36
C HIS A 372 -12.09 11.61 -8.86
N LEU A 373 -12.33 12.60 -9.72
CA LEU A 373 -12.32 14.01 -9.30
C LEU A 373 -13.34 14.33 -8.19
N CYS A 374 -14.53 13.74 -8.23
CA CYS A 374 -15.56 13.96 -7.20
C CYS A 374 -15.22 13.29 -5.86
N ALA A 375 -14.37 12.26 -5.85
CA ALA A 375 -13.95 11.53 -4.67
C ALA A 375 -12.50 11.07 -4.85
N ASN A 376 -11.56 12.02 -4.79
CA ASN A 376 -10.18 11.83 -5.23
C ASN A 376 -9.32 11.09 -4.19
N PHE A 377 -9.78 9.90 -3.81
CA PHE A 377 -9.10 8.94 -2.95
C PHE A 377 -8.34 7.92 -3.80
N GLY A 378 -7.51 7.11 -3.16
CA GLY A 378 -6.74 6.06 -3.83
C GLY A 378 -5.64 6.58 -4.76
N PRO A 379 -5.04 5.69 -5.58
CA PRO A 379 -5.46 4.31 -5.80
C PRO A 379 -5.17 3.42 -4.59
N ILE A 380 -6.09 2.50 -4.26
CA ILE A 380 -5.88 1.46 -3.24
C ILE A 380 -6.45 0.13 -3.75
N TYR A 381 -5.58 -0.85 -3.99
CA TYR A 381 -5.97 -2.24 -4.22
C TYR A 381 -6.01 -2.98 -2.90
N MET A 382 -6.96 -3.90 -2.76
CA MET A 382 -7.01 -4.82 -1.63
C MET A 382 -7.59 -6.17 -2.02
N CYS A 383 -7.05 -7.24 -1.45
CA CYS A 383 -7.56 -8.59 -1.61
C CYS A 383 -7.51 -9.33 -0.28
N LYS A 384 -8.63 -9.93 0.11
CA LYS A 384 -8.74 -10.73 1.33
C LYS A 384 -8.56 -12.21 1.00
N LEU A 385 -7.69 -12.87 1.75
CA LEU A 385 -7.39 -14.29 1.67
C LEU A 385 -7.67 -14.95 3.02
N ARG A 386 -8.16 -16.19 3.00
CA ARG A 386 -8.32 -17.06 4.17
C ARG A 386 -7.35 -18.22 4.06
N ARG A 387 -6.49 -18.42 5.05
CA ARG A 387 -5.69 -19.64 5.17
C ARG A 387 -6.54 -20.75 5.75
N SER A 388 -6.63 -21.91 5.09
CA SER A 388 -7.48 -23.01 5.55
C SER A 388 -6.76 -23.99 6.47
N ASN A 389 -5.46 -24.27 6.25
CA ASN A 389 -4.68 -25.28 6.97
C ASN A 389 -3.24 -24.86 7.32
#